data_AF-A0A1J5KWU4-F1
#
_entry.id   AF-A0A1J5KWU4-F1
#
_cell.length_a   1.000
_cell.length_b   1.000
_cell.length_c   1.000
_cell.angle_alpha   90.00
_cell.angle_beta   90.00
_cell.angle_gamma   90.00
#
_symmetry.space_group_name_H-M   'P 1'
#
loop_
_entity.id
_entity.type
_entity.pdbx_description
1 polymer ?
#
loop_
_entity_poly.entity_id
_entity_poly.type
_entity_poly.pdbx_seq_one_letter_code
_entity_poly.pdbx_strand_id
1 'polypeptide(L)'
;MVKGLRKLGFKNATKIKKTRSVMFWLNSMKKKKIHIIKNHLHEEATKEQQNYKMKEIAGIAINQPIDKWNHMWDAARYGHIMHNQEPGIYETKEEVIKRINY
;
A
#
# COMPACT_ATOMS: atom_id res chain seq x y z
N MET A 1 -13.18 5.97 -7.09
CA MET A 1 -11.73 6.19 -6.85
C MET A 1 -10.86 5.82 -8.07
N VAL A 2 -10.61 4.54 -8.38
CA VAL A 2 -9.74 4.15 -9.53
C VAL A 2 -10.26 4.61 -10.90
N LYS A 3 -11.58 4.51 -11.14
CA LYS A 3 -12.19 5.01 -12.39
C LYS A 3 -11.99 6.52 -12.57
N GLY A 4 -11.98 7.29 -11.49
CA GLY A 4 -11.74 8.74 -11.54
C GLY A 4 -10.28 9.06 -11.87
N LEU A 5 -9.33 8.35 -11.27
CA LEU A 5 -7.90 8.48 -11.60
C LEU A 5 -7.63 8.12 -13.07
N ARG A 6 -8.28 7.07 -13.59
CA ARG A 6 -8.16 6.73 -15.02
C ARG A 6 -8.72 7.82 -15.94
N LYS A 7 -9.84 8.44 -15.57
CA LYS A 7 -10.40 9.59 -16.31
C LYS A 7 -9.47 10.80 -16.28
N LEU A 8 -8.71 10.99 -15.21
CA LEU A 8 -7.67 12.03 -15.08
C LEU A 8 -6.37 11.70 -15.83
N GLY A 9 -6.29 10.56 -16.54
CA GLY A 9 -5.13 10.18 -17.35
C GLY A 9 -4.13 9.23 -16.66
N PHE A 10 -4.39 8.81 -15.41
CA PHE A 10 -3.54 7.81 -14.75
C PHE A 10 -3.80 6.40 -15.30
N LYS A 11 -3.07 6.03 -16.37
CA LYS A 11 -3.24 4.77 -17.10
C LYS A 11 -3.03 3.52 -16.25
N ASN A 12 -2.05 3.55 -15.34
CA ASN A 12 -1.65 2.41 -14.52
C ASN A 12 -2.28 2.42 -13.11
N ALA A 13 -3.35 3.18 -12.91
CA ALA A 13 -4.08 3.15 -11.64
C ALA A 13 -4.82 1.80 -11.49
N THR A 14 -4.40 1.01 -10.51
CA THR A 14 -4.96 -0.30 -10.17
C THR A 14 -5.29 -0.40 -8.69
N LYS A 15 -6.19 -1.32 -8.36
CA LYS A 15 -6.52 -1.61 -6.96
C LYS A 15 -5.51 -2.61 -6.41
N ILE A 16 -5.02 -2.35 -5.20
CA ILE A 16 -4.07 -3.24 -4.54
C ILE A 16 -4.78 -4.46 -3.98
N LYS A 17 -4.26 -5.65 -4.31
CA LYS A 17 -4.67 -6.90 -3.67
C LYS A 17 -3.95 -7.03 -2.34
N LYS A 18 -4.69 -6.93 -1.23
CA LYS A 18 -4.16 -7.08 0.13
C LYS A 18 -3.97 -8.57 0.43
N THR A 19 -2.82 -9.12 0.08
CA THR A 19 -2.55 -10.58 0.22
C THR A 19 -2.10 -11.01 1.61
N ARG A 20 -1.59 -10.09 2.44
CA ARG A 20 -1.08 -10.35 3.79
C ARG A 20 -1.49 -9.24 4.77
N SER A 21 -1.34 -9.49 6.06
CA SER A 21 -1.70 -8.56 7.13
C SER A 21 -0.87 -7.27 7.12
N VAL A 22 -1.42 -6.20 7.71
CA VAL A 22 -0.73 -4.89 7.81
C VAL A 22 0.61 -5.04 8.52
N MET A 23 0.63 -5.78 9.64
CA MET A 23 1.82 -6.00 10.46
C MET A 23 2.91 -6.76 9.69
N PHE A 24 2.53 -7.74 8.86
CA PHE A 24 3.49 -8.44 7.99
C PHE A 24 4.22 -7.46 7.08
N TRP A 25 3.49 -6.57 6.41
CA TRP A 25 4.09 -5.61 5.48
C TRP A 25 4.89 -4.52 6.18
N LEU A 26 4.47 -4.06 7.35
CA LEU A 26 5.26 -3.13 8.17
C LEU A 26 6.59 -3.77 8.58
N ASN A 27 6.57 -5.03 9.03
CA ASN A 27 7.79 -5.75 9.36
C ASN A 27 8.69 -5.98 8.13
N SER A 28 8.09 -6.18 6.95
CA SER A 28 8.83 -6.26 5.69
C SER A 28 9.47 -4.92 5.30
N MET A 29 8.76 -3.81 5.49
CA MET A 29 9.29 -2.46 5.25
C MET A 29 10.42 -2.09 6.21
N LYS A 30 10.31 -2.47 7.50
CA LYS A 30 11.34 -2.26 8.53
C LYS A 30 12.70 -2.86 8.16
N LYS A 31 12.74 -3.90 7.32
CA LYS A 31 13.99 -4.51 6.84
C LYS A 31 14.71 -3.68 5.77
N LYS A 32 14.05 -2.67 5.20
CA LYS A 32 14.60 -1.81 4.14
C LYS A 32 15.16 -0.52 4.75
N LYS A 33 16.17 0.06 4.09
CA LYS A 33 16.62 1.42 4.38
C LYS A 33 15.63 2.40 3.76
N ILE A 34 14.87 3.10 4.61
CA ILE A 34 13.89 4.11 4.19
C ILE A 34 14.51 5.48 4.43
N HIS A 35 14.65 6.27 3.36
CA HIS A 35 15.19 7.63 3.41
C HIS A 35 14.07 8.64 3.12
N ILE A 36 13.82 9.56 4.04
CA ILE A 36 12.89 10.68 3.83
C ILE A 36 13.70 11.85 3.28
N ILE A 37 13.39 12.26 2.04
CA ILE A 37 14.10 13.33 1.34
C ILE A 37 13.48 14.68 1.73
N LYS A 38 14.32 15.71 1.90
CA LYS A 38 13.89 17.09 2.19
C LYS A 38 13.19 17.71 0.97
N ASN A 39 11.86 17.55 0.90
CA ASN A 39 10.98 18.21 -0.05
C ASN A 39 9.88 19.00 0.69
N HIS A 40 8.92 19.55 -0.05
CA HIS A 40 7.78 20.31 0.52
C HIS A 40 6.86 19.50 1.44
N LEU A 41 6.97 18.16 1.46
CA LEU A 41 6.21 17.26 2.34
C LEU A 41 7.04 16.69 3.50
N HIS A 42 8.33 17.06 3.57
CA HIS A 42 9.27 16.49 4.54
C HIS A 42 8.78 16.70 5.98
N GLU A 43 8.26 17.87 6.30
CA GLU A 43 7.79 18.17 7.67
C GLU A 43 6.63 17.25 8.09
N GLU A 44 5.68 17.01 7.19
CA GLU A 44 4.55 16.11 7.44
C GLU A 44 5.02 14.65 7.56
N ALA A 45 5.94 14.24 6.68
CA ALA A 45 6.56 12.92 6.74
C ALA A 45 7.33 12.69 8.05
N THR A 46 8.07 13.69 8.53
CA THR A 46 8.80 13.63 9.82
C THR A 46 7.84 13.59 11.00
N LYS A 47 6.76 14.39 10.99
CA LYS A 47 5.72 14.35 12.03
C LYS A 47 5.10 12.96 12.11
N GLU A 48 4.76 12.35 10.98
CA GLU A 48 4.23 10.99 10.97
C GLU A 48 5.25 9.95 11.44
N GLN A 49 6.52 10.06 11.03
CA GLN A 49 7.57 9.16 11.50
C GLN A 49 7.74 9.19 13.02
N GLN A 50 7.70 10.37 13.64
CA GLN A 50 7.92 10.53 15.09
C GLN A 50 6.73 10.07 15.93
N ASN A 51 5.52 10.14 15.38
CA ASN A 51 4.28 9.86 16.13
C ASN A 51 3.68 8.48 15.85
N TYR A 52 4.19 7.74 14.85
CA TYR A 52 3.66 6.43 14.51
C TYR A 52 3.99 5.39 15.60
N LYS A 53 2.95 4.92 16.30
CA LYS A 53 3.07 4.00 17.44
C LYS A 53 2.18 2.77 17.28
N MET A 54 2.56 1.70 17.97
CA MET A 54 1.70 0.53 18.14
C MET A 54 0.58 0.85 19.11
N LYS A 55 -0.57 0.21 18.92
CA LYS A 55 -1.71 0.36 19.80
C LYS A 55 -1.42 -0.36 21.11
N GLU A 56 -1.79 0.26 22.22
CA GLU A 56 -1.66 -0.31 23.55
C GLU A 56 -3.06 -0.53 24.14
N ILE A 57 -3.24 -1.67 24.81
CA ILE A 57 -4.45 -1.96 25.59
C ILE A 57 -3.97 -2.29 27.00
N ALA A 58 -4.44 -1.53 27.99
CA ALA A 58 -4.02 -1.68 29.39
C ALA A 58 -2.49 -1.65 29.61
N GLY A 59 -1.78 -0.83 28.82
CA GLY A 59 -0.31 -0.72 28.88
C GLY A 59 0.45 -1.84 28.17
N ILE A 60 -0.24 -2.82 27.57
CA ILE A 60 0.37 -3.89 26.76
C ILE A 60 0.26 -3.51 25.30
N ALA A 61 1.41 -3.44 24.60
CA ALA A 61 1.43 -3.23 23.16
C ALA A 61 0.81 -4.43 22.44
N ILE A 62 -0.30 -4.19 21.74
CA ILE A 62 -0.87 -5.16 20.82
C ILE A 62 -0.17 -5.01 19.47
N ASN A 63 0.01 -6.12 18.74
CA ASN A 63 0.67 -6.17 17.43
C ASN A 63 -0.19 -5.54 16.30
N GLN A 64 -0.77 -4.38 16.57
CA GLN A 64 -1.58 -3.59 15.65
C GLN A 64 -1.14 -2.12 15.73
N PRO A 65 -0.94 -1.43 14.59
CA PRO A 65 -0.63 -0.01 14.61
C PRO A 65 -1.85 0.83 15.01
N ILE A 66 -1.60 2.01 15.58
CA ILE A 66 -2.66 3.02 15.79
C ILE A 66 -3.06 3.58 14.42
N ASP A 67 -4.36 3.75 14.19
CA ASP A 67 -4.91 4.42 13.01
C ASP A 67 -4.83 5.95 13.15
N LYS A 68 -3.60 6.46 13.35
CA LYS A 68 -3.27 7.88 13.48
C LYS A 68 -1.84 8.10 12.99
N TRP A 69 -1.59 9.21 12.30
CA TRP A 69 -0.27 9.55 11.75
C TRP A 69 0.28 8.46 10.81
N ASN A 70 -0.59 7.89 9.97
CA ASN A 70 -0.30 6.70 9.18
C ASN A 70 -0.42 6.90 7.67
N HIS A 71 -0.76 8.09 7.17
CA HIS A 71 -1.09 8.28 5.76
C HIS A 71 0.11 8.03 4.85
N MET A 72 1.27 8.56 5.21
CA MET A 72 2.54 8.33 4.52
C MET A 72 2.92 6.85 4.57
N TRP A 73 2.83 6.24 5.76
CA TRP A 73 3.21 4.83 5.96
C TRP A 73 2.31 3.88 5.17
N ASP A 74 1.02 4.18 5.10
CA ASP A 74 0.07 3.43 4.30
C ASP A 74 0.31 3.59 2.80
N ALA A 75 0.56 4.81 2.33
CA ALA A 75 0.93 5.05 0.94
C ALA A 75 2.22 4.30 0.55
N ALA A 76 3.26 4.38 1.39
CA ALA A 76 4.52 3.68 1.18
C ALA A 76 4.34 2.15 1.20
N ARG A 77 3.51 1.64 2.12
CA ARG A 77 3.16 0.21 2.21
C ARG A 77 2.46 -0.27 0.94
N TYR A 78 1.51 0.51 0.43
CA TYR A 78 0.82 0.22 -0.81
C TYR A 78 1.77 0.12 -2.00
N GLY A 79 2.72 1.05 -2.11
CA GLY A 79 3.79 0.98 -3.12
C GLY A 79 4.68 -0.26 -2.95
N HIS A 80 5.08 -0.58 -1.71
CA HIS A 80 5.89 -1.77 -1.41
C HIS A 80 5.16 -3.08 -1.75
N ILE A 81 3.85 -3.18 -1.46
CA ILE A 81 3.05 -4.35 -1.85
C ILE A 81 3.06 -4.53 -3.37
N MET A 82 2.83 -3.46 -4.12
CA MET A 82 2.82 -3.49 -5.58
C MET A 82 4.18 -3.89 -6.15
N HIS A 83 5.27 -3.38 -5.58
CA HIS A 83 6.62 -3.71 -6.05
C HIS A 83 7.00 -5.18 -5.82
N ASN A 84 6.52 -5.80 -4.72
CA ASN A 84 6.81 -7.21 -4.43
C ASN A 84 5.74 -8.18 -4.94
N GLN A 85 4.71 -7.70 -5.63
CA GLN A 85 3.73 -8.55 -6.29
C GLN A 85 4.22 -8.85 -7.70
N GLU A 86 4.26 -10.13 -8.05
CA GLU A 86 4.41 -10.51 -9.45
C GLU A 86 3.22 -9.97 -10.24
N PRO A 87 3.44 -9.42 -11.45
CA PRO A 87 2.35 -9.00 -12.31
C PRO A 87 1.50 -10.21 -12.64
N GLY A 88 0.28 -10.25 -12.12
CA GLY A 88 -0.68 -11.28 -12.50
C GLY A 88 -1.04 -11.12 -13.98
N ILE A 89 -0.47 -11.97 -14.83
CA ILE A 89 -0.94 -12.13 -16.21
C ILE A 89 -2.26 -12.89 -16.11
N TYR A 90 -3.37 -12.19 -16.37
CA TYR A 90 -4.67 -12.82 -16.43
C TYR A 90 -4.87 -13.36 -17.84
N GLU A 91 -4.50 -14.62 -18.05
CA GLU A 91 -4.81 -15.33 -19.29
C GLU A 91 -6.30 -15.66 -19.31
N THR A 92 -6.98 -15.22 -20.37
CA THR A 92 -8.37 -15.62 -20.59
C THR A 92 -8.35 -16.98 -21.27
N LYS A 93 -9.03 -17.97 -20.67
CA LYS A 93 -9.16 -19.30 -21.28
C LYS A 93 -9.80 -19.18 -22.66
N GLU A 94 -9.25 -19.87 -23.66
CA GLU A 94 -9.74 -19.83 -25.05
C GLU A 94 -11.24 -20.10 -25.18
N GLU A 95 -11.79 -20.95 -24.31
CA GLU A 95 -13.23 -21.26 -24.25
C GLU A 95 -14.11 -20.03 -23.99
N VAL A 96 -13.63 -19.07 -23.20
CA VAL A 96 -14.34 -17.82 -22.89
C VAL A 96 -14.26 -16.86 -24.06
N ILE A 97 -13.13 -16.82 -24.77
CA ILE A 97 -12.95 -16.01 -25.99
C ILE A 97 -13.92 -16.48 -27.08
N LYS A 98 -14.07 -17.79 -27.26
CA LYS A 98 -15.00 -18.39 -28.25
C LYS A 98 -16.48 -18.11 -27.97
N ARG A 99 -16.85 -17.71 -26.75
CA ARG A 99 -18.23 -17.35 -26.37
C ARG A 99 -18.53 -15.87 -26.55
N ILE A 100 -17.51 -15.04 -26.79
CA ILE A 100 -17.68 -13.62 -27.12
C ILE A 100 -17.89 -13.55 -28.64
N ASN A 101 -19.12 -13.83 -29.06
CA ASN A 101 -19.56 -13.53 -30.42
C ASN A 101 -19.85 -12.02 -30.52
N TYR A 102 -19.20 -11.34 -31.46
CA TYR A 102 -19.61 -10.01 -31.94
C TYR A 102 -20.74 -10.17 -32.97
#